data_AF-A0AAW6Q7K0-F1
#
_entry.id   AF-A0AAW6Q7K0-F1
#
_cell.length_a   1.000
_cell.length_b   1.000
_cell.length_c   1.000
_cell.angle_alpha   90.00
_cell.angle_beta   90.00
_cell.angle_gamma   90.00
#
_symmetry.space_group_name_H-M   'P 1'
#
loop_
_entity.id
_entity.type
_entity.pdbx_description
1 polymer ?
#
loop_
_entity_poly.entity_id
_entity_poly.type
_entity_poly.pdbx_seq_one_letter_code
_entity_poly.pdbx_strand_id
1 'polypeptide(L)'
;RWIAWGLACAAFTGIGAWFLGYPFLTGHTAHLTLPILDEIHVPSAFMFDLGVFLVVVGSTMLTLVALAHQSLRSHRAAADATRATIPPAKEIF
;
A
#
# COMPACT_ATOMS: atom_id res chain seq x y z
N ARG A 1 4.61 -3.92 -4.43
CA ARG A 1 5.02 -5.07 -3.56
C ARG A 1 4.65 -4.86 -2.09
N TRP A 2 4.59 -3.62 -1.61
CA TRP A 2 4.12 -3.24 -0.26
C TRP A 2 2.77 -3.86 0.15
N ILE A 3 1.79 -3.86 -0.75
CA ILE A 3 0.46 -4.45 -0.50
C ILE A 3 0.54 -5.94 -0.16
N ALA A 4 1.32 -6.72 -0.91
CA ALA A 4 1.46 -8.16 -0.68
C ALA A 4 2.11 -8.45 0.68
N TRP A 5 3.15 -7.70 1.03
CA TRP A 5 3.81 -7.82 2.33
C TRP A 5 2.91 -7.41 3.49
N GLY A 6 2.17 -6.30 3.35
CA GLY A 6 1.22 -5.87 4.37
C GLY A 6 0.10 -6.89 4.60
N LEU A 7 -0.44 -7.47 3.52
CA LEU A 7 -1.49 -8.49 3.61
C LEU A 7 -0.97 -9.80 4.22
N ALA A 8 0.23 -10.23 3.83
CA ALA A 8 0.88 -11.41 4.42
C ALA A 8 1.15 -11.21 5.92
N CYS A 9 1.61 -10.02 6.32
CA CYS A 9 1.87 -9.69 7.72
C CYS A 9 0.57 -9.67 8.55
N ALA A 10 -0.48 -9.02 8.07
CA ALA A 10 -1.79 -9.00 8.73
C ALA A 10 -2.40 -10.40 8.86
N ALA A 11 -2.34 -11.21 7.79
CA ALA A 11 -2.82 -12.58 7.80
C ALA A 11 -2.02 -13.46 8.77
N PHE A 12 -0.69 -13.31 8.81
CA PHE A 12 0.18 -14.05 9.72
C PHE A 12 -0.16 -13.74 11.18
N THR A 13 -0.46 -12.48 11.51
CA THR A 13 -0.88 -12.10 12.88
C THR A 13 -2.18 -12.80 13.30
N GLY A 14 -3.18 -12.84 12.42
CA GLY A 14 -4.45 -13.53 12.70
C GLY A 14 -4.31 -15.05 12.78
N ILE A 15 -3.47 -15.64 11.91
CA ILE A 15 -3.12 -17.07 11.95
C ILE A 15 -2.35 -17.42 13.23
N GLY A 16 -1.48 -16.52 13.70
CA GLY A 16 -0.76 -16.67 14.96
C GLY A 16 -1.69 -16.90 16.14
N ALA A 17 -2.78 -16.13 16.27
CA ALA A 17 -3.78 -16.33 17.32
C ALA A 17 -4.41 -17.73 17.28
N TRP A 18 -4.63 -18.26 16.06
CA TRP A 18 -5.22 -19.59 15.88
C TRP A 18 -4.27 -20.72 16.33
N PHE A 19 -2.98 -20.58 16.05
CA PHE A 19 -1.95 -21.52 16.53
C PHE A 19 -1.82 -21.54 18.06
N LEU A 20 -2.13 -20.41 18.73
CA LEU A 20 -2.18 -20.34 20.20
C LEU A 20 -3.52 -20.88 20.78
N GLY A 21 -4.44 -21.39 19.94
CA GLY A 21 -5.73 -21.94 20.38
C GLY A 21 -6.79 -20.88 20.67
N TYR A 22 -6.53 -19.61 20.36
CA TYR A 22 -7.49 -18.53 20.50
C TYR A 22 -8.29 -18.29 19.21
N PRO A 23 -9.50 -17.71 19.28
CA PRO A 23 -10.23 -17.27 18.11
C PRO A 23 -9.41 -16.32 17.22
N PHE A 24 -9.70 -16.29 15.92
CA PHE A 24 -9.03 -15.40 14.97
C PHE A 24 -9.05 -13.93 15.43
N LEU A 25 -7.91 -13.23 15.29
CA LEU A 25 -7.70 -11.84 15.76
C LEU A 25 -7.80 -11.64 17.29
N THR A 26 -7.74 -12.69 18.10
CA THR A 26 -7.63 -12.51 19.55
C THR A 26 -6.28 -11.89 19.90
N GLY A 27 -6.30 -10.72 20.54
CA GLY A 27 -5.09 -10.04 21.01
C GLY A 27 -4.46 -10.80 22.19
N HIS A 28 -3.17 -11.09 22.10
CA HIS A 28 -2.39 -11.63 23.21
C HIS A 28 -1.25 -10.66 23.52
N THR A 29 -1.07 -10.34 24.79
CA THR A 29 0.07 -9.54 25.28
C THR A 29 1.22 -10.48 25.55
N ALA A 30 2.27 -10.46 24.72
CA ALA A 30 3.51 -11.11 25.07
C ALA A 30 4.17 -10.31 26.20
N HIS A 31 4.29 -10.92 27.38
CA HIS A 31 5.06 -10.35 28.49
C HIS A 31 6.55 -10.45 28.16
N LEU A 32 7.09 -9.44 27.48
CA LEU A 32 8.52 -9.32 27.23
C LEU A 32 9.16 -8.51 28.35
N THR A 33 9.82 -9.20 29.28
CA THR A 33 10.63 -8.58 30.33
C THR A 33 11.95 -8.09 29.72
N LEU A 34 12.03 -6.81 29.35
CA LEU A 34 13.29 -6.19 28.95
C LEU A 34 14.01 -5.61 30.18
N PRO A 35 15.30 -5.92 30.40
CA PRO A 35 16.05 -5.56 31.61
C PRO A 35 16.30 -4.06 31.81
N ILE A 36 15.87 -3.19 30.88
CA ILE A 36 16.08 -1.73 30.92
C ILE A 36 14.76 -0.94 31.02
N LEU A 37 13.62 -1.51 30.60
CA LEU A 37 12.36 -0.75 30.43
C LEU A 37 11.18 -1.22 31.31
N ASP A 38 11.37 -2.26 32.13
CA ASP A 38 10.27 -2.97 32.80
C ASP A 38 9.22 -3.51 31.79
N GLU A 39 8.28 -4.37 32.22
CA GLU A 39 7.43 -5.18 31.31
C GLU A 39 6.87 -4.46 30.08
N ILE A 40 7.39 -4.79 28.89
CA ILE A 40 6.85 -4.28 27.63
C ILE A 40 5.73 -5.21 27.19
N HIS A 41 4.50 -4.74 27.34
CA HIS A 41 3.32 -5.36 26.77
C HIS A 41 3.32 -5.06 25.27
N VAL A 42 3.82 -5.96 24.43
CA VAL A 42 3.70 -5.84 22.98
C VAL A 42 2.45 -6.62 22.56
N PRO A 43 1.33 -5.95 22.23
CA PRO A 43 0.13 -6.64 21.80
C PRO A 43 0.36 -7.16 20.39
N SER A 44 -0.03 -8.40 20.11
CA SER A 44 -0.04 -8.93 18.74
C SER A 44 -0.83 -8.04 17.76
N ALA A 45 -1.83 -7.28 18.26
CA ALA A 45 -2.59 -6.30 17.50
C ALA A 45 -1.71 -5.23 16.80
N PHE A 46 -0.57 -4.86 17.38
CA PHE A 46 0.33 -3.89 16.77
C PHE A 46 0.91 -4.38 15.43
N MET A 47 1.23 -5.67 15.32
CA MET A 47 1.68 -6.26 14.05
C MET A 47 0.56 -6.31 13.00
N PHE A 48 -0.68 -6.51 13.45
CA PHE A 48 -1.83 -6.40 12.56
C PHE A 48 -2.00 -4.99 12.00
N ASP A 49 -1.94 -3.96 12.86
CA ASP A 49 -2.04 -2.55 12.47
C ASP A 49 -0.92 -2.14 11.50
N LEU A 50 0.31 -2.61 11.72
CA LEU A 50 1.43 -2.39 10.82
C LEU A 50 1.18 -3.00 9.44
N GLY A 51 0.65 -4.22 9.39
CA GLY A 51 0.26 -4.90 8.16
C GLY A 51 -0.79 -4.11 7.38
N VAL A 52 -1.85 -3.66 8.05
CA VAL A 52 -2.91 -2.82 7.44
C VAL A 52 -2.34 -1.49 6.95
N PHE A 53 -1.49 -0.82 7.73
CA PHE A 53 -0.82 0.42 7.36
C PHE A 53 -0.03 0.27 6.04
N LEU A 54 0.78 -0.79 5.93
CA LEU A 54 1.54 -1.10 4.71
C LEU A 54 0.65 -1.30 3.48
N VAL A 55 -0.51 -1.95 3.64
CA VAL A 55 -1.50 -2.14 2.56
C VAL A 55 -2.07 -0.80 2.13
N VAL A 56 -2.52 0.03 3.07
CA VAL A 56 -3.17 1.31 2.77
C VAL A 56 -2.20 2.26 2.07
N VAL A 57 -1.00 2.46 2.62
CA VAL A 57 0.03 3.32 2.03
C VAL A 57 0.48 2.79 0.67
N GLY A 58 0.65 1.47 0.56
CA GLY A 58 1.02 0.84 -0.71
C GLY A 58 -0.05 1.02 -1.80
N SER A 59 -1.32 0.90 -1.43
CA SER A 59 -2.46 1.05 -2.35
C SER A 59 -2.65 2.49 -2.81
N THR A 60 -2.58 3.45 -1.89
CA THR A 60 -2.72 4.87 -2.22
C THR A 60 -1.58 5.32 -3.13
N MET A 61 -0.33 4.97 -2.82
CA MET A 61 0.81 5.33 -3.65
C MET A 61 0.75 4.69 -5.04
N LEU A 62 0.33 3.42 -5.14
CA LEU A 62 0.13 2.77 -6.44
C LEU A 62 -0.95 3.46 -7.27
N THR A 63 -2.06 3.85 -6.63
CA THR A 63 -3.16 4.58 -7.28
C THR A 63 -2.68 5.93 -7.80
N LEU A 64 -1.95 6.69 -6.98
CA LEU A 64 -1.39 7.99 -7.37
C LEU A 64 -0.40 7.86 -8.53
N VAL A 65 0.49 6.87 -8.51
CA VAL A 65 1.46 6.62 -9.60
C VAL A 65 0.74 6.22 -10.89
N ALA A 66 -0.26 5.33 -10.79
CA ALA A 66 -1.07 4.93 -11.93
C ALA A 66 -1.79 6.14 -12.54
N LEU A 67 -2.42 6.97 -11.71
CA LEU A 67 -3.08 8.20 -12.14
C LEU A 67 -2.10 9.19 -12.77
N ALA A 68 -0.91 9.39 -12.19
CA ALA A 68 0.11 10.25 -12.76
C ALA A 68 0.53 9.80 -14.17
N HIS A 69 0.79 8.49 -14.35
CA HIS A 69 1.10 7.93 -15.67
C HIS A 69 -0.07 8.07 -16.66
N GLN A 70 -1.31 7.86 -16.22
CA GLN A 70 -2.49 8.04 -17.07
C GLN A 70 -2.69 9.51 -17.46
N SER A 71 -2.52 10.43 -16.52
CA SER A 71 -2.66 11.88 -16.72
C SER A 71 -1.64 12.41 -17.73
N LEU A 72 -0.37 12.03 -17.59
CA LEU A 72 0.67 12.45 -18.55
C LEU A 72 0.44 11.88 -19.95
N ARG A 73 -0.01 10.62 -20.04
CA ARG A 73 -0.32 9.99 -21.32
C ARG A 73 -1.55 10.63 -21.99
N SER A 74 -2.60 10.94 -21.24
CA SER A 74 -3.80 11.59 -21.78
C SER A 74 -3.51 13.00 -22.28
N HIS A 75 -2.71 13.79 -21.55
CA HIS A 75 -2.29 15.12 -21.99
C HIS A 75 -1.46 15.09 -23.28
N ARG A 76 -0.54 14.13 -23.44
CA ARG A 76 0.22 13.95 -24.69
C ARG A 76 -0.68 13.58 -25.87
N ALA A 77 -1.59 12.62 -25.68
CA ALA A 77 -2.53 12.23 -26.73
C ALA A 77 -3.40 13.41 -27.21
N ALA A 78 -3.84 14.29 -26.29
CA ALA A 78 -4.58 15.49 -26.64
C ALA A 78 -3.73 16.52 -27.42
N ALA A 79 -2.45 16.69 -27.06
CA ALA A 79 -1.53 17.57 -27.76
C ALA A 79 -1.23 17.06 -29.19
N ASP A 80 -1.01 15.75 -29.34
CA ASP A 80 -0.76 15.12 -30.65
C ASP A 80 -1.99 15.24 -31.56
N ALA A 81 -3.20 15.04 -31.03
CA ALA A 81 -4.45 15.23 -31.77
C ALA A 81 -4.62 16.67 -32.26
N THR A 82 -4.25 17.66 -31.42
CA THR A 82 -4.29 19.08 -31.79
C THR A 82 -3.27 19.41 -32.89
N ARG A 83 -2.09 18.78 -32.87
CA ARG A 83 -1.08 19.00 -33.92
C ARG A 83 -1.52 18.40 -35.27
N ALA A 84 -2.21 17.26 -35.23
CA ALA A 84 -2.70 16.58 -36.43
C ALA A 84 -3.81 17.38 -37.17
N THR A 85 -4.55 18.24 -36.46
CA THR A 85 -5.60 19.07 -37.07
C THR A 85 -5.09 20.39 -37.66
N ILE A 86 -3.84 20.78 -37.42
CA ILE A 86 -3.24 21.99 -38.01
C ILE A 86 -2.56 21.61 -39.34
N PRO A 87 -3.04 22.09 -40.50
CA PRO A 87 -2.44 21.75 -41.78
C PRO A 87 -1.00 22.27 -41.89
N PRO A 88 -0.09 21.53 -42.54
CA PRO A 88 1.30 21.93 -42.67
C PRO A 88 1.41 23.19 -43.55
N ALA A 89 2.17 24.19 -43.09
CA ALA A 89 2.38 25.47 -43.76
C ALA A 89 2.97 25.39 -45.19
N LYS A 90 3.35 24.19 -45.64
CA LYS A 90 3.88 23.89 -46.97
C LYS A 90 2.80 23.90 -48.07
N GLU A 91 1.52 23.71 -47.74
CA GLU A 91 0.42 23.61 -48.73
C GLU A 91 -0.21 24.97 -49.10
N ILE A 92 0.35 26.09 -48.60
CA ILE A 92 -0.21 27.44 -48.77
C ILE A 92 0.56 28.26 -49.84
N PHE A 93 1.63 27.72 -50.42
CA PHE A 93 2.43 28.35 -51.49
C PHE A 93 2.53 27.49 -52.75
#